data_AF-A0A423ITT0-F1
#
_entry.id   AF-A0A423ITT0-F1
#
_cell.length_a   1.000
_cell.length_b   1.000
_cell.length_c   1.000
_cell.angle_alpha   90.00
_cell.angle_beta   90.00
_cell.angle_gamma   90.00
#
_symmetry.space_group_name_H-M   'P 1'
#
loop_
_entity.id
_entity.type
_entity.pdbx_description
1 polymer ?
#
loop_
_entity_poly.entity_id
_entity_poly.type
_entity_poly.pdbx_seq_one_letter_code
_entity_poly.pdbx_strand_id
1 'polypeptide(L)'
;MKTLHPDPPYEKPIPHPNSRFMALTSNCTDMPTLFVDTHAPLNVLYDAANYRIRAVTQVLENMSMRGSVECESFILSDFALLCAIPLRDGCDVLDVIGRRLRARPSD
;
A
#
# COMPACT_ATOMS: atom_id res chain seq x y z
N MET A 1 -37.24 7.39 14.72
CA MET A 1 -36.20 6.49 14.22
C MET A 1 -36.01 6.77 12.73
N LYS A 2 -34.80 7.11 12.28
CA LYS A 2 -34.52 7.15 10.83
C LYS A 2 -34.42 5.72 10.33
N THR A 3 -35.20 5.36 9.34
CA THR A 3 -35.16 4.06 8.69
C THR A 3 -33.82 3.91 7.98
N LEU A 4 -32.93 3.07 8.52
CA LEU A 4 -31.68 2.72 7.86
C LEU A 4 -32.02 1.88 6.63
N HIS A 5 -31.71 2.38 5.44
CA HIS A 5 -31.70 1.56 4.24
C HIS A 5 -30.35 0.83 4.20
N PRO A 6 -30.34 -0.52 4.09
CA PRO A 6 -29.11 -1.27 3.96
C PRO A 6 -28.42 -0.96 2.63
N ASP A 7 -27.09 -1.03 2.63
CA ASP A 7 -26.30 -0.91 1.41
C ASP A 7 -26.66 -2.02 0.41
N PRO A 8 -26.58 -1.75 -0.91
CA PRO A 8 -26.76 -2.78 -1.91
C PRO A 8 -25.70 -3.89 -1.77
N PRO A 9 -25.95 -5.09 -2.32
CA PRO A 9 -24.96 -6.16 -2.34
C PRO A 9 -23.65 -5.70 -2.99
N TYR A 10 -22.51 -6.09 -2.39
CA TYR A 10 -21.20 -5.74 -2.91
C TYR A 10 -20.96 -6.36 -4.30
N GLU A 11 -20.50 -5.52 -5.23
CA GLU A 11 -20.05 -5.95 -6.56
C GLU A 11 -18.52 -5.91 -6.62
N LYS A 12 -17.92 -7.05 -6.96
CA LYS A 12 -16.46 -7.17 -7.01
C LYS A 12 -15.90 -6.37 -8.19
N PRO A 13 -14.90 -5.49 -7.98
CA PRO A 13 -14.31 -4.72 -9.07
C PRO A 13 -13.57 -5.63 -10.05
N ILE A 14 -13.55 -5.23 -11.32
CA ILE A 14 -12.75 -5.88 -12.35
C ILE A 14 -11.27 -5.80 -11.95
N PRO A 15 -10.54 -6.94 -11.89
CA PRO A 15 -9.14 -6.93 -11.48
C PRO A 15 -8.23 -6.34 -12.58
N HIS A 16 -7.11 -5.76 -12.15
CA HIS A 16 -5.99 -5.41 -13.03
C HIS A 16 -5.42 -6.70 -13.68
N PRO A 17 -5.04 -6.72 -14.97
CA PRO A 17 -4.78 -5.59 -15.87
C PRO A 17 -5.98 -5.01 -16.62
N ASN A 18 -7.16 -5.62 -16.52
CA ASN A 18 -8.36 -5.18 -17.25
C ASN A 18 -9.03 -3.94 -16.62
N SER A 19 -8.50 -3.45 -15.50
CA SER A 19 -8.91 -2.22 -14.82
C SER A 19 -7.73 -1.27 -14.64
N ARG A 20 -8.04 0.04 -14.69
CA ARG A 20 -7.11 1.13 -14.35
C ARG A 20 -6.64 1.02 -12.89
N PHE A 21 -7.48 0.53 -12.00
CA PHE A 21 -7.17 0.43 -10.57
C PHE A 21 -6.65 -0.96 -10.23
N MET A 22 -5.46 -1.00 -9.62
CA MET A 22 -4.87 -2.22 -9.09
C MET A 22 -5.05 -2.24 -7.58
N ALA A 23 -5.70 -3.26 -7.03
CA ALA A 23 -5.88 -3.39 -5.58
C ALA A 23 -4.52 -3.48 -4.88
N LEU A 24 -4.38 -2.78 -3.75
CA LEU A 24 -3.21 -2.95 -2.88
C LEU A 24 -3.23 -4.35 -2.27
N THR A 25 -2.07 -4.98 -2.17
CA THR A 25 -1.93 -6.30 -1.53
C THR A 25 -2.15 -6.21 -0.02
N SER A 26 -1.98 -5.03 0.57
CA SER A 26 -2.17 -4.75 2.00
C SER A 26 -3.64 -4.69 2.45
N ASN A 27 -4.61 -4.76 1.53
CA ASN A 27 -6.03 -4.82 1.89
C ASN A 27 -6.29 -5.98 2.88
N CYS A 28 -7.11 -5.73 3.91
CA CYS A 28 -7.36 -6.68 4.99
C CYS A 28 -8.44 -7.73 4.69
N THR A 29 -9.15 -7.60 3.57
CA THR A 29 -10.22 -8.53 3.17
C THR A 29 -10.19 -8.77 1.65
N ASP A 30 -10.96 -9.77 1.21
CA ASP A 30 -11.15 -10.09 -0.21
C ASP A 30 -11.99 -9.03 -0.98
N MET A 31 -12.51 -8.02 -0.27
CA MET A 31 -13.18 -6.85 -0.82
C MET A 31 -12.21 -5.66 -0.81
N PRO A 32 -11.39 -5.47 -1.86
CA PRO A 32 -10.39 -4.41 -1.85
C PRO A 32 -11.08 -3.03 -1.80
N THR A 33 -10.59 -2.17 -0.92
CA THR A 33 -11.07 -0.79 -0.74
C THR A 33 -9.99 0.23 -1.09
N LEU A 34 -8.72 -0.17 -1.08
CA LEU A 34 -7.58 0.66 -1.44
C LEU A 34 -6.90 0.18 -2.72
N PHE A 35 -6.58 1.13 -3.60
CA PHE A 35 -6.09 0.85 -4.96
C PHE A 35 -4.98 1.82 -5.38
N VAL A 36 -4.11 1.33 -6.26
CA VAL A 36 -3.19 2.14 -7.07
C VAL A 36 -3.89 2.51 -8.37
N ASP A 37 -3.93 3.81 -8.69
CA ASP A 37 -4.24 4.27 -10.04
C ASP A 37 -3.04 4.03 -10.95
N THR A 38 -3.08 2.96 -11.74
CA THR A 38 -1.94 2.53 -12.57
C THR A 38 -1.62 3.52 -13.70
N HIS A 39 -2.54 4.44 -14.01
CA HIS A 39 -2.40 5.42 -15.08
C HIS A 39 -1.92 6.80 -14.59
N ALA A 40 -1.77 7.00 -13.27
CA ALA A 40 -1.22 8.25 -12.72
C ALA A 40 0.19 8.54 -13.27
N PRO A 41 0.63 9.81 -13.37
CA PRO A 41 1.97 10.13 -13.88
C PRO A 41 3.10 9.39 -13.12
N LEU A 42 4.17 8.99 -13.82
CA LEU A 42 5.26 8.20 -13.23
C LEU A 42 5.92 8.90 -12.04
N ASN A 43 6.10 10.22 -12.11
CA ASN A 43 6.63 11.01 -11.00
C ASN A 43 5.70 10.99 -9.79
N VAL A 44 4.38 11.06 -10.00
CA VAL A 44 3.39 11.00 -8.90
C VAL A 44 3.38 9.62 -8.25
N LEU A 45 3.44 8.55 -9.05
CA LEU A 45 3.59 7.19 -8.53
C LEU A 45 4.89 7.04 -7.74
N TYR A 46 5.99 7.57 -8.27
CA TYR A 46 7.29 7.55 -7.59
C TYR A 46 7.23 8.29 -6.25
N ASP A 47 6.68 9.50 -6.21
CA ASP A 47 6.55 10.28 -4.98
C ASP A 47 5.67 9.54 -3.95
N ALA A 48 4.58 8.90 -4.39
CA ALA A 48 3.69 8.12 -3.53
C ALA A 48 4.37 6.88 -2.93
N ALA A 49 5.18 6.15 -3.71
CA ALA A 49 5.97 5.02 -3.25
C ALA A 49 7.07 5.47 -2.28
N ASN A 50 7.83 6.49 -2.69
CA ASN A 50 8.96 7.04 -1.94
C ASN A 50 8.52 7.59 -0.58
N TYR A 51 7.40 8.32 -0.51
CA TYR A 51 6.86 8.84 0.74
C TYR A 51 6.60 7.73 1.77
N ARG A 52 5.93 6.64 1.35
CA ARG A 52 5.60 5.50 2.23
C ARG A 52 6.84 4.75 2.69
N ILE A 53 7.75 4.42 1.77
CA ILE A 53 8.96 3.68 2.09
C ILE A 53 9.83 4.49 3.05
N ARG A 54 10.03 5.78 2.77
CA ARG A 54 10.83 6.66 3.64
C ARG A 54 10.24 6.84 5.02
N ALA A 55 8.91 6.93 5.14
CA ALA A 55 8.25 7.01 6.44
C ALA A 55 8.57 5.78 7.30
N VAL A 56 8.53 4.58 6.70
CA VAL A 56 8.87 3.34 7.41
C VAL A 56 10.36 3.27 7.72
N THR A 57 11.23 3.64 6.77
CA THR A 57 12.67 3.73 7.00
C THR A 57 12.99 4.59 8.22
N GLN A 58 12.40 5.77 8.31
CA GLN A 58 12.63 6.69 9.43
C GLN A 58 12.22 6.08 10.79
N VAL A 59 11.09 5.35 10.83
CA VAL A 59 10.64 4.66 12.05
C VAL A 59 11.64 3.56 12.44
N LEU A 60 12.04 2.72 11.49
CA LEU A 60 12.96 1.60 11.75
C LEU A 60 14.36 2.07 12.15
N GLU A 61 14.86 3.16 11.54
CA GLU A 61 16.12 3.79 11.93
C GLU A 61 16.06 4.37 13.35
N ASN A 62 14.95 5.04 13.70
CA ASN A 62 14.76 5.55 15.05
C ASN A 62 14.68 4.42 16.09
N MET A 63 14.10 3.28 15.75
CA MET A 63 14.06 2.10 16.61
C MET A 63 15.45 1.47 16.76
N SER A 64 16.21 1.34 15.67
CA SER A 64 17.55 0.72 15.71
C SER A 64 18.58 1.53 16.49
N MET A 65 18.43 2.85 16.57
CA MET A 65 19.28 3.73 17.38
C MET A 65 19.03 3.61 18.90
N ARG A 66 17.89 3.06 19.34
CA ARG A 66 17.61 2.84 20.77
C ARG A 66 18.13 1.47 21.17
N GLY A 67 19.25 1.44 21.89
CA GLY A 67 19.99 0.22 22.27
C GLY A 67 19.21 -0.84 23.07
N SER A 68 18.02 -0.51 23.56
CA SER A 68 17.01 -1.48 24.02
C SER A 68 15.61 -0.96 23.68
N VAL A 69 14.75 -1.86 23.21
CA VAL A 69 13.31 -1.63 23.10
C VAL A 69 12.67 -2.45 24.21
N GLU A 70 12.51 -1.84 25.39
CA GLU A 70 11.73 -2.45 26.48
C GLU A 70 10.26 -2.37 26.11
N CYS A 71 9.73 -3.47 25.57
CA CYS A 71 8.39 -3.50 25.03
C CYS A 71 7.80 -4.90 25.11
N GLU A 72 6.52 -5.00 25.45
CA GLU A 72 5.81 -6.27 25.44
C GLU A 72 5.74 -6.81 24.01
N SER A 73 5.83 -8.14 23.86
CA SER A 73 5.92 -8.80 22.55
C SER A 73 4.78 -8.43 21.58
N PHE A 74 3.58 -8.12 22.09
CA PHE A 74 2.45 -7.74 21.22
C PHE A 74 2.65 -6.35 20.61
N ILE A 75 3.28 -5.42 21.32
CA ILE A 75 3.55 -4.08 20.82
C ILE A 75 4.54 -4.14 19.66
N LEU A 76 5.56 -5.01 19.75
CA LEU A 76 6.49 -5.23 18.64
C LEU A 76 5.79 -5.80 17.39
N SER A 77 4.85 -6.73 17.58
CA SER A 77 4.03 -7.27 16.50
C SER A 77 3.16 -6.19 15.85
N ASP A 78 2.53 -5.33 16.65
CA ASP A 78 1.72 -4.21 16.15
C ASP A 78 2.57 -3.18 15.39
N PHE A 79 3.77 -2.87 15.88
CA PHE A 79 4.72 -2.02 15.15
C PHE A 79 5.19 -2.64 13.84
N ALA A 80 5.46 -3.94 13.82
CA ALA A 80 5.83 -4.65 12.61
C ALA A 80 4.70 -4.60 11.58
N LEU A 81 3.45 -4.81 12.00
CA LEU A 81 2.28 -4.71 11.14
C LEU A 81 2.07 -3.27 10.62
N LEU A 82 2.24 -2.28 11.49
CA LEU A 82 2.17 -0.86 11.15
C LEU A 82 3.23 -0.47 10.10
N CYS A 83 4.41 -1.08 10.13
CA CYS A 83 5.45 -0.88 9.12
C CYS A 83 5.17 -1.67 7.83
N ALA A 84 4.64 -2.89 7.96
CA ALA A 84 4.41 -3.80 6.84
C ALA A 84 3.38 -3.26 5.84
N ILE A 85 2.29 -2.66 6.32
CA ILE A 85 1.24 -2.09 5.44
C ILE A 85 1.79 -1.04 4.47
N PRO A 86 2.38 0.10 4.94
CA PRO A 86 2.94 1.11 4.05
C PRO A 86 4.14 0.62 3.22
N LEU A 87 4.94 -0.35 3.71
CA LEU A 87 5.97 -0.98 2.88
C LEU A 87 5.38 -1.75 1.71
N ARG A 88 4.35 -2.58 1.97
CA ARG A 88 3.65 -3.33 0.92
C ARG A 88 2.99 -2.40 -0.08
N ASP A 89 2.33 -1.35 0.40
CA ASP A 89 1.76 -0.30 -0.45
C ASP A 89 2.81 0.33 -1.36
N GLY A 90 3.98 0.70 -0.79
CA GLY A 90 5.10 1.26 -1.54
C GLY A 90 5.60 0.30 -2.61
N CYS A 91 5.75 -0.98 -2.28
CA CYS A 91 6.15 -2.04 -3.22
C CYS A 91 5.15 -2.24 -4.35
N ASP A 92 3.85 -2.22 -4.07
CA ASP A 92 2.80 -2.34 -5.09
C ASP A 92 2.87 -1.18 -6.09
N VAL A 93 3.12 0.04 -5.61
CA VAL A 93 3.32 1.22 -6.47
C VAL A 93 4.61 1.12 -7.28
N LEU A 94 5.71 0.65 -6.67
CA LEU A 94 6.97 0.40 -7.38
C LEU A 94 6.83 -0.66 -8.47
N ASP A 95 6.01 -1.70 -8.26
CA ASP A 95 5.75 -2.70 -9.29
C ASP A 95 5.01 -2.10 -10.50
N VAL A 96 4.02 -1.23 -10.27
CA VAL A 96 3.35 -0.47 -11.35
C VAL A 96 4.36 0.36 -12.14
N ILE A 97 5.26 1.09 -11.45
CA ILE A 97 6.33 1.86 -12.09
C ILE A 97 7.22 0.93 -12.92
N GLY A 98 7.69 -0.18 -12.33
CA GLY A 98 8.56 -1.15 -12.99
C GLY A 98 7.94 -1.75 -14.25
N ARG A 99 6.67 -2.14 -14.20
CA ARG A 99 5.93 -2.65 -15.37
C ARG A 99 5.86 -1.62 -16.48
N ARG A 100 5.55 -0.36 -16.14
CA ARG A 100 5.48 0.72 -17.12
C ARG A 100 6.82 1.06 -17.73
N LEU A 101 7.89 1.09 -16.94
CA LEU A 101 9.24 1.33 -17.45
C LEU A 101 9.68 0.21 -18.40
N ARG A 102 9.40 -1.06 -18.08
CA ARG A 102 9.69 -2.21 -18.98
C ARG A 102 8.89 -2.20 -20.28
N ALA A 103 7.69 -1.62 -20.27
CA ALA A 103 6.85 -1.50 -21.45
C ALA A 103 7.26 -0.34 -22.37
N ARG A 104 8.16 0.56 -21.93
CA ARG A 104 8.69 1.61 -22.79
C ARG A 104 9.65 0.97 -23.81
N PRO A 105 9.57 1.37 -25.09
CA PRO A 105 10.57 0.93 -26.06
C PRO A 105 11.96 1.34 -25.59
N SER A 106 12.94 0.46 -25.80
CA SER A 106 14.35 0.82 -25.65
C SER A 106 14.69 1.82 -26.75
N ASP A 107 15.26 2.96 -26.36
CA ASP A 107 15.87 3.90 -27.32
C ASP A 107 17.08 3.26 -28.03
#